data_AF-A0A9E2VK52-F1
#
_entry.id   AF-A0A9E2VK52-F1
#
_cell.length_a   1.000
_cell.length_b   1.000
_cell.length_c   1.000
_cell.angle_alpha   90.00
_cell.angle_beta   90.00
_cell.angle_gamma   90.00
#
_symmetry.space_group_name_H-M   'P 1'
#
loop_
_entity.id
_entity.type
_entity.pdbx_description
1 polymer ?
#
loop_
_entity_poly.entity_id
_entity_poly.type
_entity_poly.pdbx_seq_one_letter_code
_entity_poly.pdbx_strand_id
1 'polypeptide(L)' 'MGGLTFILALLFLAPLAVAVTVFWIWMLVDAIQNKGLTDGEKVGWVLAIVFLHLLGSLLYLLIGRPKRKTPLHA' A
#
# COMPACT_ATOMS: atom_id res chain seq x y z
N MET A 1 21.93 28.35 12.95
CA MET A 1 21.38 27.07 13.44
C MET A 1 20.47 26.32 12.46
N GLY A 2 20.08 26.86 11.29
CA GLY A 2 19.08 26.22 10.40
C GLY A 2 19.60 25.21 9.35
N GLY A 3 20.84 25.32 8.89
CA GLY A 3 21.35 24.47 7.81
C GLY A 3 21.49 23.00 8.20
N LEU A 4 22.10 22.73 9.36
CA LEU A 4 22.29 21.36 9.85
C LEU A 4 20.96 20.67 10.18
N THR A 5 20.02 21.38 10.82
CA THR A 5 18.69 20.84 11.13
C THR A 5 17.93 20.48 9.86
N PHE A 6 18.05 21.28 8.80
CA PHE A 6 17.42 21.02 7.51
C PHE A 6 18.03 19.79 6.81
N ILE A 7 19.37 19.67 6.82
CA ILE A 7 20.07 18.52 6.24
C ILE A 7 19.70 17.23 6.97
N LEU A 8 19.68 17.26 8.31
CA LEU A 8 19.26 16.12 9.11
C LEU A 8 17.80 15.75 8.83
N ALA A 9 16.89 16.72 8.74
CA ALA A 9 15.49 16.46 8.39
C ALA A 9 15.37 15.80 7.01
N LEU A 10 16.08 16.28 5.99
CA LEU A 10 16.06 15.68 4.66
C LEU A 10 16.60 14.24 4.66
N LEU A 11 17.68 13.98 5.41
CA LEU A 11 18.29 12.65 5.49
C LEU A 11 17.31 11.59 6.01
N PHE A 12 16.42 11.96 6.93
CA PHE A 12 15.42 11.04 7.49
C PHE A 12 14.08 11.05 6.73
N LEU A 13 13.60 12.22 6.29
CA LEU A 13 12.29 12.36 5.66
C LEU A 13 12.29 11.92 4.19
N ALA A 14 13.38 12.13 3.45
CA ALA A 14 13.41 11.76 2.03
C ALA A 14 13.31 10.24 1.83
N PRO A 15 14.08 9.38 2.54
CA PRO A 15 13.92 7.93 2.42
C PRO A 15 12.54 7.45 2.87
N LEU A 16 11.97 8.07 3.91
CA LEU A 16 10.63 7.75 4.39
C LEU A 16 9.56 8.07 3.33
N ALA A 17 9.63 9.23 2.69
CA ALA A 17 8.72 9.61 1.61
C ALA A 17 8.82 8.65 0.42
N VAL A 18 10.03 8.23 0.06
CA VAL A 18 10.25 7.22 -0.99
C VAL A 18 9.66 5.88 -0.57
N ALA A 19 9.91 5.41 0.65
CA ALA A 19 9.37 4.15 1.16
C ALA A 19 7.84 4.13 1.15
N VAL A 20 7.20 5.23 1.59
CA VAL A 20 5.74 5.40 1.56
C VAL A 20 5.20 5.35 0.12
N THR A 21 5.89 6.01 -0.81
CA THR A 21 5.51 6.02 -2.23
C THR A 21 5.64 4.63 -2.85
N VAL A 22 6.76 3.94 -2.61
CA VAL A 22 7.00 2.57 -3.09
C VAL A 22 5.97 1.62 -2.51
N PHE A 23 5.67 1.73 -1.21
CA PHE A 23 4.64 0.93 -0.55
C PHE A 23 3.26 1.14 -1.18
N TRP A 24 2.88 2.38 -1.45
CA TRP A 24 1.62 2.71 -2.10
C TRP A 24 1.50 2.11 -3.51
N ILE A 25 2.53 2.27 -4.36
CA ILE A 25 2.56 1.67 -5.70
C ILE A 25 2.51 0.15 -5.61
N TRP A 26 3.26 -0.44 -4.68
CA TRP A 26 3.28 -1.89 -4.49
C TRP A 26 1.88 -2.43 -4.13
N MET A 27 1.11 -1.72 -3.31
CA MET A 27 -0.27 -2.12 -2.99
C MET A 27 -1.22 -2.00 -4.18
N LEU A 28 -1.04 -1.00 -5.06
CA LEU A 28 -1.79 -0.94 -6.32
C LEU A 28 -1.52 -2.16 -7.19
N VAL A 29 -0.25 -2.52 -7.35
CA VAL A 29 0.15 -3.67 -8.15
C VAL A 29 -0.39 -4.97 -7.54
N ASP A 30 -0.29 -5.16 -6.22
CA ASP A 30 -0.85 -6.35 -5.54
C ASP A 30 -2.37 -6.43 -5.72
N ALA A 31 -3.10 -5.31 -5.59
CA ALA A 31 -4.56 -5.26 -5.79
C ALA A 31 -4.97 -5.64 -7.22
N ILE A 32 -4.28 -5.10 -8.24
CA ILE A 32 -4.55 -5.41 -9.66
C ILE A 32 -4.26 -6.87 -9.98
N GLN A 33 -3.16 -7.42 -9.45
CA GLN A 33 -2.72 -8.79 -9.72
C GLN A 33 -3.39 -9.84 -8.83
N ASN A 34 -4.24 -9.42 -7.88
CA ASN A 34 -4.84 -10.32 -6.92
C ASN A 34 -5.90 -11.22 -7.56
N LYS A 35 -5.53 -12.47 -7.84
CA LYS A 35 -6.45 -13.48 -8.40
C LYS A 35 -7.55 -13.93 -7.43
N GLY A 36 -7.44 -13.59 -6.14
CA GLY A 36 -8.43 -13.93 -5.13
C GLY A 36 -9.60 -12.94 -5.05
N LEU A 37 -9.51 -11.80 -5.73
CA LEU A 37 -10.56 -10.80 -5.82
C LEU A 37 -11.37 -10.98 -7.11
N THR A 38 -12.68 -10.76 -7.03
CA THR A 38 -13.53 -10.58 -8.21
C THR A 38 -13.16 -9.27 -8.92
N ASP A 39 -13.54 -9.13 -10.19
CA ASP A 39 -13.15 -7.94 -10.97
C ASP A 39 -13.75 -6.64 -10.39
N GLY A 40 -14.98 -6.70 -9.85
CA GLY A 40 -15.58 -5.56 -9.16
C GLY A 40 -14.84 -5.17 -7.88
N GLU A 41 -14.41 -6.14 -7.08
CA GLU A 41 -13.64 -5.89 -5.86
C GLU A 41 -12.25 -5.32 -6.17
N LYS A 42 -11.58 -5.81 -7.23
CA LYS A 42 -10.29 -5.23 -7.67
C LYS A 42 -10.45 -3.76 -8.02
N VAL A 43 -11.46 -3.42 -8.83
CA VAL A 43 -11.71 -2.02 -9.21
C VAL A 43 -11.99 -1.17 -7.96
N GLY A 44 -12.82 -1.65 -7.04
CA GLY A 44 -13.11 -0.97 -5.78
C GLY A 44 -11.84 -0.69 -4.95
N TRP A 45 -10.98 -1.69 -4.78
CA TRP A 45 -9.73 -1.55 -4.03
C TRP A 45 -8.71 -0.65 -4.73
N VAL A 46 -8.56 -0.75 -6.05
CA VAL A 46 -7.69 0.14 -6.82
C VAL A 46 -8.14 1.59 -6.66
N LEU A 47 -9.44 1.86 -6.79
CA LEU A 47 -9.99 3.20 -6.57
C LEU A 47 -9.76 3.68 -5.14
N ALA A 48 -9.99 2.83 -4.14
CA ALA A 48 -9.75 3.16 -2.74
C ALA A 48 -8.27 3.50 -2.49
N ILE A 49 -7.32 2.72 -3.01
CA ILE A 49 -5.87 2.97 -2.88
C ILE A 49 -5.48 4.27 -3.59
N VAL A 50 -6.01 4.54 -4.79
CA VAL A 50 -5.70 5.77 -5.54
C VAL A 50 -6.22 7.02 -4.82
N PHE A 51 -7.46 7.02 -4.35
CA PHE A 51 -8.03 8.21 -3.71
C PHE A 51 -7.57 8.42 -2.27
N LEU A 52 -7.40 7.36 -1.49
CA LEU A 52 -7.03 7.44 -0.07
C LEU A 52 -5.51 7.34 0.15
N HIS A 53 -4.71 7.17 -0.91
CA HIS A 53 -3.26 7.05 -0.85
C HIS A 53 -2.80 6.02 0.19
N LEU A 54 -2.03 6.47 1.19
CA LEU A 54 -1.46 5.61 2.23
C LEU A 54 -2.52 4.93 3.08
N LEU A 55 -3.66 5.59 3.32
CA LEU A 55 -4.74 4.99 4.08
C LEU A 55 -5.42 3.87 3.29
N GLY A 56 -5.65 4.08 2.00
CA GLY A 56 -6.22 3.06 1.11
C GLY A 56 -5.31 1.84 0.97
N SER A 57 -4.00 2.06 0.83
CA SER A 57 -3.01 0.97 0.77
C SER A 57 -2.93 0.18 2.09
N LEU A 58 -3.03 0.85 3.25
CA LEU A 58 -3.11 0.17 4.55
C LEU A 58 -4.39 -0.68 4.70
N LEU A 59 -5.55 -0.11 4.35
CA LEU A 59 -6.83 -0.82 4.43
C LEU A 59 -6.85 -2.03 3.51
N TYR A 60 -6.32 -1.89 2.30
CA TYR A 60 -6.17 -3.02 1.38
C TYR A 60 -5.28 -4.11 1.98
N LEU A 61 -4.13 -3.76 2.54
CA LEU A 61 -3.21 -4.74 3.14
C LEU A 61 -3.81 -5.49 4.33
N LEU A 62 -4.60 -4.80 5.17
CA LEU A 62 -5.18 -5.38 6.39
C LEU A 62 -6.48 -6.15 6.14
N ILE A 63 -7.36 -5.62 5.28
CA ILE A 63 -8.75 -6.08 5.11
C ILE A 63 -8.97 -6.63 3.69
N GLY A 64 -8.51 -5.90 2.68
CA GLY A 64 -8.80 -6.17 1.28
C GLY A 64 -8.07 -7.36 0.69
N ARG A 65 -6.93 -7.76 1.27
CA ARG A 65 -6.12 -8.87 0.75
C ARG A 65 -6.78 -10.21 1.08
N PRO A 66 -7.29 -10.97 0.10
CA PRO A 66 -7.90 -12.27 0.35
C PRO A 66 -6.87 -13.19 0.99
N LYS A 67 -7.13 -13.62 2.23
CA LYS A 67 -6.33 -14.66 2.85
C LYS A 67 -6.59 -15.94 2.08
N ARG A 68 -5.53 -16.56 1.54
CA ARG A 68 -5.63 -17.85 0.84
C ARG A 68 -6.46 -18.78 1.72
N LYS A 69 -7.56 -19.29 1.18
CA LYS A 69 -8.30 -20.37 1.81
C LYS A 69 -7.38 -21.58 1.74
N THR A 70 -6.61 -21.83 2.79
CA THR A 70 -5.89 -23.10 2.92
C THR A 70 -6.97 -24.17 2.91
N PRO A 71 -7.02 -25.09 1.94
CA PRO A 71 -7.90 -26.23 2.04
C PRO A 71 -7.43 -27.02 3.26
N LEU A 72 -8.14 -26.89 4.37
CA LEU A 72 -8.03 -27.82 5.49
C LEU A 72 -8.58 -29.15 4.97
N HIS A 73 -7.71 -29.95 4.36
CA HIS A 73 -7.94 -31.38 4.25
C HIS A 73 -7.88 -31.93 5.68
N ALA A 74 -9.05 -32.06 6.30
CA ALA A 74 -9.29 -32.86 7.50
C ALA A 74 -9.69 -34.28 7.08
#